data_AF-A4JS76-F1
#
_entry.id   AF-A4JS76-F1
#
_cell.length_a   1.000
_cell.length_b   1.000
_cell.length_c   1.000
_cell.angle_alpha   90.00
_cell.angle_beta   90.00
_cell.angle_gamma   90.00
#
_symmetry.space_group_name_H-M   'P 1'
#
loop_
_entity.id
_entity.type
_entity.pdbx_description
1 polymer ?
#
loop_
_entity_poly.entity_id
_entity_poly.type
_entity_poly.pdbx_seq_one_letter_code
_entity_poly.pdbx_strand_id
1 'polypeptide(L)'
;MLMRILDLSKHAAIRLQQRGIAPLVVDLLLEFGVTEKSGDGTTKHYLDKPARRRLRSYAGQLASLLEAHLDCYAVTGAEGTIVTAAHRTQQIKHWAVSHYTLRERP
;
A
#
# COMPACT_ATOMS: atom_id res chain seq x y z
N MET A 1 -19.94 3.39 7.14
CA MET A 1 -19.11 2.78 6.08
C MET A 1 -19.59 1.36 5.85
N LEU A 2 -19.99 1.05 4.63
CA LEU A 2 -20.22 -0.34 4.21
C LEU A 2 -18.87 -0.90 3.74
N MET A 3 -18.47 -2.04 4.30
CA MET A 3 -17.26 -2.73 3.87
C MET A 3 -17.41 -3.11 2.39
N ARG A 4 -16.49 -2.64 1.54
CA ARG A 4 -16.55 -2.95 0.11
C ARG A 4 -16.21 -4.43 -0.13
N ILE A 5 -16.87 -5.04 -1.11
CA ILE A 5 -16.43 -6.32 -1.65
C ILE A 5 -15.17 -6.03 -2.47
N LEU A 6 -14.02 -6.50 -1.98
CA LEU A 6 -12.74 -6.33 -2.66
C LEU A 6 -12.57 -7.43 -3.72
N ASP A 7 -12.31 -7.03 -4.96
CA ASP A 7 -11.88 -7.96 -6.00
C ASP A 7 -10.38 -8.26 -5.81
N LEU A 8 -10.09 -9.35 -5.11
CA LEU A 8 -8.73 -9.79 -4.83
C LEU A 8 -8.27 -10.78 -5.90
N SER A 9 -7.17 -10.46 -6.59
CA SER A 9 -6.46 -11.48 -7.36
C SER A 9 -6.00 -12.63 -6.45
N LYS A 10 -5.82 -13.83 -7.02
CA LYS A 10 -5.25 -14.98 -6.30
C LYS A 10 -3.91 -14.62 -5.65
N HIS A 11 -3.09 -13.82 -6.32
CA HIS A 11 -1.82 -13.33 -5.77
C HIS A 11 -2.03 -12.44 -4.54
N ALA A 12 -2.96 -11.48 -4.61
CA ALA A 12 -3.26 -10.57 -3.51
C ALA A 12 -3.78 -11.32 -2.27
N ALA A 13 -4.75 -12.23 -2.44
CA ALA A 13 -5.31 -13.03 -1.35
C ALA A 13 -4.21 -13.81 -0.58
N ILE A 14 -3.31 -14.47 -1.32
CA ILE A 14 -2.18 -15.21 -0.71
C ILE A 14 -1.23 -14.25 0.03
N ARG A 15 -0.88 -13.10 -0.57
CA ARG A 15 0.05 -12.14 0.05
C ARG A 15 -0.52 -11.48 1.30
N LEU A 16 -1.82 -11.16 1.30
CA LEU A 16 -2.50 -10.61 2.47
C LEU A 16 -2.40 -11.57 3.66
N GLN A 17 -2.71 -12.84 3.42
CA GLN A 17 -2.59 -13.90 4.43
C GLN A 17 -1.16 -14.04 4.95
N GLN A 18 -0.18 -14.16 4.05
CA GLN A 18 1.24 -14.33 4.41
C GLN A 18 1.81 -13.15 5.22
N ARG A 19 1.25 -11.94 5.04
CA ARG A 19 1.75 -10.71 5.67
C ARG A 19 0.92 -10.27 6.87
N GLY A 20 -0.10 -11.04 7.25
CA GLY A 20 -1.03 -10.68 8.32
C GLY A 20 -1.76 -9.37 8.07
N ILE A 21 -2.03 -9.03 6.80
CA ILE A 21 -2.74 -7.81 6.42
C ILE A 21 -4.21 -8.17 6.21
N ALA A 22 -5.09 -7.63 7.05
CA ALA A 22 -6.52 -7.86 6.92
C ALA A 22 -7.10 -7.13 5.69
N PRO A 23 -8.12 -7.68 5.00
CA PRO A 23 -8.80 -7.00 3.90
C PRO A 23 -9.32 -5.60 4.26
N LEU A 24 -9.72 -5.39 5.52
CA LEU A 24 -10.10 -4.06 6.04
C LEU A 24 -9.01 -3.02 5.81
N VAL A 25 -7.73 -3.37 5.98
CA VAL A 25 -6.61 -2.45 5.74
C VAL A 25 -6.59 -2.00 4.29
N VAL A 26 -6.82 -2.92 3.34
CA VAL A 26 -6.88 -2.59 1.92
C VAL A 26 -8.04 -1.63 1.63
N ASP A 27 -9.22 -1.87 2.21
CA ASP A 27 -10.37 -0.98 2.04
C ASP A 27 -10.07 0.44 2.58
N LEU A 28 -9.41 0.55 3.73
CA LEU A 28 -8.97 1.83 4.29
C LEU A 28 -7.93 2.54 3.41
N LEU A 29 -7.02 1.80 2.76
CA LEU A 29 -6.06 2.36 1.82
C LEU A 29 -6.75 2.92 0.57
N LEU A 30 -7.74 2.21 0.05
CA LEU A 30 -8.53 2.68 -1.10
C LEU A 30 -9.40 3.90 -0.74
N GLU A 31 -9.93 3.94 0.48
CA GLU A 31 -10.84 5.00 0.92
C GLU A 31 -10.13 6.31 1.30
N PHE A 32 -9.09 6.20 2.13
CA PHE A 32 -8.46 7.38 2.74
C PHE A 32 -7.13 7.74 2.08
N GLY A 33 -6.51 6.76 1.41
CA GLY A 33 -5.17 6.87 0.85
C GLY A 33 -5.05 7.85 -0.31
N VAL A 34 -3.82 8.19 -0.61
CA VAL A 34 -3.45 8.89 -1.83
C VAL A 34 -3.11 7.88 -2.91
N THR A 35 -3.33 8.29 -4.15
CA THR A 35 -3.22 7.45 -5.33
C THR A 35 -2.02 7.88 -6.17
N GLU A 36 -1.17 6.92 -6.54
CA GLU A 36 0.01 7.16 -7.37
C GLU A 36 0.06 6.16 -8.52
N LYS A 37 -0.03 6.67 -9.76
CA LYS A 37 0.06 5.84 -10.97
C LYS A 37 1.48 5.30 -11.13
N SER A 38 1.60 4.01 -11.41
CA SER A 38 2.85 3.37 -11.82
C SER A 38 2.84 3.14 -13.34
N GLY A 39 4.01 3.15 -13.96
CA GLY A 39 4.15 3.15 -15.43
C GLY A 39 3.66 1.88 -16.15
N ASP A 40 3.27 0.85 -15.41
CA ASP A 40 2.83 -0.46 -15.89
C ASP A 40 1.29 -0.62 -15.90
N GLY A 41 0.54 0.49 -15.80
CA GLY A 41 -0.92 0.46 -15.71
C GLY A 41 -1.44 0.05 -14.32
N THR A 42 -0.54 -0.05 -13.33
CA THR A 42 -0.93 -0.25 -11.93
C THR A 42 -1.02 1.07 -11.19
N THR A 43 -1.76 1.06 -10.10
CA THR A 43 -1.97 2.23 -9.25
C THR A 43 -1.73 1.85 -7.80
N LYS A 44 -0.85 2.59 -7.13
CA LYS A 44 -0.52 2.42 -5.71
C LYS A 44 -1.42 3.30 -4.85
N HIS A 45 -1.85 2.75 -3.73
CA HIS A 45 -2.65 3.42 -2.70
C HIS A 45 -1.92 3.33 -1.36
N TYR A 46 -1.68 4.47 -0.71
CA TYR A 46 -0.97 4.54 0.58
C TYR A 46 -1.45 5.71 1.43
N LEU A 47 -1.20 5.66 2.74
CA LEU A 47 -1.61 6.72 3.67
C LEU A 47 -0.45 7.71 3.89
N ASP A 48 -0.56 8.88 3.28
CA ASP A 48 0.29 10.04 3.58
C ASP A 48 -0.12 10.72 4.90
N LYS A 49 0.60 11.77 5.32
CA LYS A 49 0.33 12.46 6.60
C LYS A 49 -1.13 12.99 6.68
N PRO A 50 -1.66 13.72 5.68
CA PRO A 50 -3.07 14.11 5.63
C PRO A 50 -4.06 12.93 5.70
N ALA A 51 -3.84 11.87 4.93
CA ALA A 51 -4.70 10.69 4.91
C ALA A 51 -4.74 9.98 6.26
N ARG A 52 -3.58 9.82 6.92
CA ARG A 52 -3.52 9.28 8.29
C ARG A 52 -4.32 10.12 9.27
N ARG A 53 -4.25 11.46 9.16
CA ARG A 53 -5.06 12.34 10.03
C ARG A 53 -6.56 12.13 9.79
N ARG A 54 -7.01 12.08 8.54
CA ARG A 54 -8.42 11.80 8.21
C ARG A 54 -8.86 10.44 8.75
N LEU A 55 -8.05 9.39 8.54
CA LEU A 55 -8.33 8.05 9.03
C LEU A 55 -8.40 7.99 10.56
N ARG A 56 -7.49 8.68 11.28
CA ARG A 56 -7.54 8.77 12.75
C ARG A 56 -8.80 9.48 13.22
N SER A 57 -9.18 10.59 12.59
CA SER A 57 -10.43 11.30 12.90
C SER A 57 -11.66 10.41 12.65
N TYR A 58 -11.64 9.59 11.61
CA TYR A 58 -12.71 8.65 11.29
C TYR A 58 -12.77 7.48 12.29
N ALA A 59 -11.64 6.85 12.60
CA ALA A 59 -11.58 5.67 13.47
C ALA A 59 -11.74 5.99 14.96
N GLY A 60 -11.51 7.24 15.37
CA GLY A 60 -11.65 7.68 16.75
C GLY A 60 -10.77 6.85 17.70
N GLN A 61 -11.38 6.26 18.74
CA GLN A 61 -10.68 5.45 19.74
C GLN A 61 -10.01 4.19 19.15
N LEU A 62 -10.48 3.69 18.00
CA LEU A 62 -9.91 2.52 17.33
C LEU A 62 -8.66 2.83 16.51
N ALA A 63 -8.31 4.12 16.35
CA ALA A 63 -7.17 4.54 15.56
C ALA A 63 -5.84 3.89 16.02
N SER A 64 -5.69 3.67 17.33
CA SER A 64 -4.51 3.01 17.92
C SER A 64 -4.33 1.57 17.44
N LEU A 65 -5.43 0.84 17.20
CA LEU A 65 -5.40 -0.53 16.67
C LEU A 65 -4.96 -0.56 15.19
N LEU A 66 -5.18 0.54 14.47
CA LEU A 66 -4.86 0.66 13.05
C LEU A 66 -3.43 1.14 12.80
N GLU A 67 -2.73 1.69 13.81
CA GLU A 67 -1.37 2.26 13.67
C GLU A 67 -0.38 1.28 13.02
N ALA A 68 -0.41 0.00 13.42
CA ALA A 68 0.45 -1.05 12.86
C ALA A 68 0.23 -1.31 11.35
N HIS A 69 -0.89 -0.83 10.81
CA HIS A 69 -1.28 -1.00 9.41
C HIS A 69 -1.21 0.30 8.60
N LEU A 70 -0.91 1.45 9.22
CA LEU A 70 -0.84 2.75 8.52
C LEU A 70 0.37 2.85 7.57
N ASP A 71 1.36 2.00 7.78
CA ASP A 71 2.50 1.86 6.87
C ASP A 71 2.23 0.82 5.77
N CYS A 72 1.01 0.33 5.57
CA CYS A 72 0.69 -0.51 4.41
C CYS A 72 0.50 0.31 3.12
N TYR A 73 0.64 -0.36 1.98
CA TYR A 73 0.18 0.10 0.68
C TYR A 73 -0.51 -1.03 -0.09
N ALA A 74 -1.40 -0.65 -1.00
CA ALA A 74 -2.08 -1.56 -1.91
C ALA A 74 -1.74 -1.19 -3.36
N VAL A 75 -1.73 -2.19 -4.23
CA VAL A 75 -1.56 -2.02 -5.67
C VAL A 75 -2.81 -2.55 -6.35
N THR A 76 -3.37 -1.71 -7.19
CA THR A 76 -4.53 -2.02 -8.05
C THR A 76 -4.07 -2.12 -9.49
N GLY A 77 -4.67 -3.06 -10.23
CA GLY A 77 -4.50 -3.20 -11.67
C GLY A 77 -5.64 -2.52 -12.43
N ALA A 78 -5.91 -3.03 -13.64
CA ALA A 78 -7.09 -2.62 -14.40
C ALA A 78 -8.38 -2.85 -13.59
N GLU A 79 -9.37 -1.97 -13.80
CA GLU A 79 -10.71 -2.06 -13.19
C GLU A 79 -10.74 -2.08 -11.64
N GLY A 80 -9.62 -1.74 -10.99
CA GLY A 80 -9.54 -1.69 -9.53
C GLY A 80 -9.27 -3.03 -8.85
N THR A 81 -9.02 -4.12 -9.59
CA THR A 81 -8.62 -5.41 -9.02
C THR A 81 -7.36 -5.26 -8.16
N ILE A 82 -7.39 -5.79 -6.94
CA ILE A 82 -6.24 -5.76 -6.04
C ILE A 82 -5.21 -6.80 -6.51
N VAL A 83 -4.03 -6.31 -6.89
CA VAL A 83 -2.91 -7.12 -7.36
C VAL A 83 -2.02 -7.52 -6.18
N THR A 84 -1.76 -6.60 -5.24
CA THR A 84 -1.00 -6.91 -4.02
C THR A 84 -1.25 -5.88 -2.92
N ALA A 85 -0.92 -6.21 -1.68
CA ALA A 85 -0.77 -5.25 -0.59
C ALA A 85 0.40 -5.65 0.32
N ALA A 86 1.12 -4.68 0.86
CA ALA A 86 2.31 -4.92 1.65
C ALA A 86 2.56 -3.83 2.68
N HIS A 87 3.36 -4.13 3.70
CA HIS A 87 3.97 -3.13 4.57
C HIS A 87 5.05 -2.34 3.80
N ARG A 88 5.09 -1.02 4.01
CA ARG A 88 6.07 -0.07 3.46
C ARG A 88 7.28 -0.06 4.39
N THR A 89 8.08 -1.11 4.34
CA THR A 89 9.38 -1.14 5.00
C THR A 89 10.40 -0.37 4.16
N GLN A 90 10.51 0.95 4.36
CA GLN A 90 11.68 1.66 3.82
C GLN A 90 12.89 1.38 4.71
N GLN A 91 13.73 0.43 4.28
CA GLN A 91 15.18 0.56 4.43
C GLN A 91 15.77 0.86 3.06
N ILE A 92 16.53 1.95 2.97
CA ILE A 92 17.43 2.23 1.85
C ILE A 92 18.34 1.01 1.69
N LYS A 93 18.21 0.28 0.58
CA LYS A 93 19.20 -0.74 0.26
C LYS A 93 20.40 -0.06 -0.41
N HIS A 94 21.55 -0.11 0.26
CA HIS A 94 22.83 0.47 -0.16
C HIS A 94 23.36 -0.06 -1.51
N TRP A 95 22.73 -1.05 -2.14
CA TRP A 95 23.16 -1.61 -3.43
C TRP A 95 22.83 -0.73 -4.64
N ALA A 96 21.91 0.24 -4.52
CA ALA A 96 21.53 1.12 -5.62
C ALA A 96 22.59 2.17 -5.98
N VAL A 97 23.65 2.32 -5.17
CA VAL A 97 24.71 3.33 -5.37
C VAL A 97 25.96 2.77 -6.05
N SER A 98 26.12 1.44 -6.15
CA SER A 98 27.34 0.82 -6.73
C SER A 98 27.24 0.41 -8.20
N HIS A 99 26.04 0.29 -8.78
CA HIS A 99 25.89 -0.22 -10.16
C HIS A 99 25.76 0.87 -11.25
N TYR A 100 25.70 2.15 -10.89
CA TYR A 100 25.67 3.24 -11.88
C TYR A 100 27.04 3.87 -12.18
N THR A 101 28.08 3.57 -11.39
CA THR A 101 29.42 4.20 -11.55
C THR A 101 30.35 3.46 -12.53
N LEU A 102 29.86 2.46 -13.28
CA LEU A 102 30.69 1.69 -14.22
C LEU A 102 30.27 1.81 -15.70
N ARG A 103 29.39 2.74 -16.06
CA ARG A 103 28.96 2.89 -17.46
C ARG A 103 29.22 4.23 -18.12
N GLU A 104 29.93 5.14 -17.46
CA GLU A 104 30.38 6.38 -18.09
C GLU A 104 31.81 6.72 -17.68
N ARG A 105 32.77 6.19 -18.43
CA ARG A 105 33.96 6.94 -18.84
C ARG A 105 34.31 6.57 -20.29
N PRO A 106 34.64 7.56 -21.14
CA PRO A 106 35.08 7.35 -22.52
C PRO A 106 36.42 6.61 -22.60
#